data_AF-A0A965U693-F1
#
_entry.id   AF-A0A965U693-F1
#
_cell.length_a   1.000
_cell.length_b   1.000
_cell.length_c   1.000
_cell.angle_alpha   90.00
_cell.angle_beta   90.00
_cell.angle_gamma   90.00
#
_symmetry.space_group_name_H-M   'P 1'
#
loop_
_entity.id
_entity.type
_entity.pdbx_description
1 polymer ?
#
loop_
_entity_poly.entity_id
_entity_poly.type
_entity_poly.pdbx_seq_one_letter_code
_entity_poly.pdbx_strand_id
1 'polypeptide(L)'
;DQMGFDGLIISDDFRMDGLTTRYEVGDAAVRFLLAGGDVIICGAVSEKQQAIVEALNAAAADGTLTQERIDESVKRVLLKKLALGNWNIEGIIAAQTTQAP
;
A
#
# COMPACT_ATOMS: atom_id res chain seq x y z
N ASP A 1 12.40 -13.94 2.30
CA ASP A 1 12.93 -15.20 1.71
C ASP A 1 14.28 -15.69 2.21
N GLN A 2 15.33 -14.88 2.35
CA GLN A 2 16.58 -15.33 3.01
C GLN A 2 16.63 -15.02 4.52
N MET A 3 16.00 -13.93 4.92
CA MET A 3 16.01 -13.46 6.32
C MET A 3 14.80 -13.94 7.15
N GLY A 4 13.87 -14.69 6.54
CA GLY A 4 12.64 -15.14 7.22
C GLY A 4 11.80 -13.99 7.82
N PHE A 5 11.82 -12.80 7.19
CA PHE A 5 11.07 -11.65 7.69
C PHE A 5 9.62 -11.72 7.20
N ASP A 6 8.69 -11.86 8.15
CA ASP A 6 7.25 -11.94 7.91
C ASP A 6 6.50 -10.67 8.36
N GLY A 7 7.24 -9.59 8.63
CA GLY A 7 6.69 -8.31 9.07
C GLY A 7 6.24 -7.41 7.91
N LEU A 8 6.06 -6.12 8.22
CA LEU A 8 5.62 -5.12 7.25
C LEU A 8 6.83 -4.50 6.52
N ILE A 9 6.80 -4.50 5.20
CA ILE A 9 7.80 -3.87 4.34
C ILE A 9 7.30 -2.47 3.96
N ILE A 10 7.97 -1.46 4.49
CA ILE A 10 7.62 -0.06 4.31
C ILE A 10 8.73 0.62 3.49
N SER A 11 8.36 1.39 2.48
CA SER A 11 9.34 2.17 1.71
C SER A 11 9.85 3.38 2.50
N ASP A 12 10.97 3.94 2.06
CA ASP A 12 11.28 5.35 2.37
C ASP A 12 10.40 6.30 1.55
N ASP A 13 10.57 7.61 1.71
CA ASP A 13 9.76 8.63 1.03
C ASP A 13 9.96 8.62 -0.49
N PHE A 14 8.87 8.37 -1.23
CA PHE A 14 8.83 8.34 -2.69
C PHE A 14 9.09 9.70 -3.35
N ARG A 15 9.22 10.77 -2.57
CA ARG A 15 9.61 12.10 -3.07
C ARG A 15 11.12 12.29 -3.15
N MET A 16 11.92 11.39 -2.61
CA MET A 16 13.37 11.52 -2.58
C MET A 16 13.98 11.51 -3.99
N ASP A 17 14.97 12.38 -4.20
CA ASP A 17 15.69 12.53 -5.47
C ASP A 17 16.32 11.22 -5.95
N GLY A 18 16.75 10.35 -5.03
CA GLY A 18 17.29 9.04 -5.37
C GLY A 18 16.33 8.14 -6.15
N LEU A 19 15.02 8.36 -6.00
CA LEU A 19 13.97 7.68 -6.76
C LEU A 19 13.51 8.52 -7.96
N THR A 20 13.15 9.79 -7.71
CA THR A 20 12.47 10.65 -8.71
C THR A 20 13.35 11.08 -9.87
N THR A 21 14.68 10.97 -9.74
CA THR A 21 15.61 11.22 -10.86
C THR A 21 15.70 10.05 -11.85
N ARG A 22 15.16 8.88 -11.49
CA ARG A 22 15.30 7.63 -12.27
C ARG A 22 13.97 7.01 -12.68
N TYR A 23 12.93 7.24 -11.89
CA TYR A 23 11.63 6.63 -12.09
C TYR A 23 10.51 7.65 -11.92
N GLU A 24 9.48 7.48 -12.73
CA GLU A 24 8.19 8.08 -12.44
C GLU A 24 7.59 7.43 -11.19
N VAL A 25 7.04 8.24 -10.29
CA VAL A 25 6.60 7.78 -8.96
C VAL A 25 5.50 6.72 -9.01
N GLY A 26 4.64 6.77 -10.04
CA GLY A 26 3.60 5.77 -10.26
C GLY A 26 4.17 4.40 -10.66
N ASP A 27 5.09 4.35 -11.63
CA ASP A 27 5.76 3.09 -12.03
C ASP A 27 6.57 2.51 -10.86
N ALA A 28 7.30 3.36 -10.14
CA ALA A 28 8.01 2.96 -8.94
C ALA A 28 7.08 2.33 -7.88
N ALA A 29 5.86 2.83 -7.74
CA ALA A 29 4.90 2.35 -6.75
C ALA A 29 4.38 0.95 -7.11
N VAL A 30 4.02 0.75 -8.38
CA VAL A 30 3.60 -0.56 -8.89
C VAL A 30 4.74 -1.57 -8.71
N ARG A 31 5.96 -1.22 -9.12
CA ARG A 31 7.16 -2.06 -8.95
C ARG A 31 7.42 -2.42 -7.49
N PHE A 32 7.27 -1.46 -6.56
CA PHE A 32 7.47 -1.70 -5.15
C PHE A 32 6.49 -2.73 -4.59
N LEU A 33 5.20 -2.64 -4.92
CA LEU A 33 4.21 -3.62 -4.47
C LEU A 33 4.46 -5.00 -5.10
N LEU A 34 4.80 -5.06 -6.39
CA LEU A 34 5.16 -6.31 -7.07
C LEU A 34 6.40 -6.97 -6.47
N ALA A 35 7.34 -6.18 -5.95
CA ALA A 35 8.53 -6.67 -5.25
C ALA A 35 8.27 -7.17 -3.82
N GLY A 36 7.01 -7.16 -3.36
CA GLY A 36 6.64 -7.60 -2.01
C GLY A 36 6.47 -6.46 -1.00
N GLY A 37 6.61 -5.20 -1.40
CA GLY A 37 6.37 -4.05 -0.53
C GLY A 37 4.92 -3.94 -0.07
N ASP A 38 4.69 -3.41 1.14
CA ASP A 38 3.34 -3.33 1.73
C ASP A 38 2.83 -1.90 1.88
N VAL A 39 3.71 -0.95 2.27
CA VAL A 39 3.31 0.45 2.52
C VAL A 39 4.27 1.40 1.83
N ILE A 40 3.71 2.29 1.01
CA ILE A 40 4.44 3.38 0.37
C ILE A 40 4.36 4.63 1.24
N ILE A 41 5.51 5.18 1.59
CA ILE A 41 5.60 6.51 2.20
C ILE A 41 5.70 7.54 1.08
N CYS A 42 4.77 8.48 1.04
CA CYS A 42 4.86 9.69 0.23
C CYS A 42 4.43 10.86 1.10
N GLY A 43 5.39 11.58 1.66
CA GLY A 43 5.09 12.67 2.59
C GLY A 43 4.34 13.82 1.89
N ALA A 44 3.54 14.57 2.65
CA ALA A 44 2.75 15.73 2.20
C ALA A 44 1.75 15.48 1.05
N VAL A 45 0.63 16.20 1.09
CA VAL A 45 -0.34 16.21 -0.01
C VAL A 45 0.33 16.85 -1.23
N SER A 46 0.50 16.06 -2.29
CA SER A 46 1.18 16.48 -3.52
C SER A 46 0.67 15.72 -4.74
N GLU A 47 0.89 16.25 -5.94
CA GLU A 47 0.57 15.60 -7.22
C GLU A 47 1.19 14.20 -7.33
N LYS A 48 2.30 13.95 -6.62
CA LYS A 48 2.95 12.63 -6.56
C LYS A 48 2.08 11.58 -5.87
N GLN A 49 1.35 11.95 -4.80
CA GLN A 49 0.41 11.02 -4.15
C GLN A 49 -0.70 10.62 -5.11
N GLN A 50 -1.23 11.58 -5.88
CA GLN A 50 -2.26 11.32 -6.88
C GLN A 50 -1.73 10.41 -7.99
N ALA A 51 -0.55 10.70 -8.55
CA ALA A 51 0.08 9.86 -9.57
C ALA A 51 0.33 8.42 -9.09
N ILE A 52 0.70 8.23 -7.82
CA ILE A 52 0.84 6.91 -7.20
C ILE A 52 -0.51 6.19 -7.19
N VAL A 53 -1.57 6.83 -6.66
CA VAL A 53 -2.91 6.21 -6.57
C VAL A 53 -3.47 5.86 -7.95
N GLU A 54 -3.33 6.75 -8.92
CA GLU A 54 -3.79 6.53 -10.30
C GLU A 54 -3.08 5.34 -10.95
N ALA A 55 -1.75 5.26 -10.81
CA ALA A 55 -0.97 4.15 -11.35
C ALA A 55 -1.32 2.80 -10.69
N LEU A 56 -1.52 2.79 -9.37
CA LEU A 56 -1.93 1.58 -8.65
C LEU A 56 -3.33 1.12 -9.05
N ASN A 57 -4.27 2.05 -9.22
CA ASN A 57 -5.62 1.72 -9.70
C ASN A 57 -5.60 1.17 -11.13
N ALA A 58 -4.80 1.76 -12.02
CA ALA A 58 -4.64 1.27 -13.39
C ALA A 58 -4.04 -0.14 -13.40
N ALA A 59 -2.98 -0.37 -12.64
CA ALA A 59 -2.34 -1.68 -12.52
C ALA A 59 -3.26 -2.74 -11.90
N ALA A 60 -4.15 -2.37 -10.99
CA ALA A 60 -5.15 -3.27 -10.46
C ALA A 60 -6.24 -3.59 -11.51
N ALA A 61 -6.67 -2.59 -12.26
CA ALA A 61 -7.69 -2.74 -13.29
C ALA A 61 -7.23 -3.57 -14.50
N ASP A 62 -5.95 -3.46 -14.89
CA ASP A 62 -5.37 -4.21 -16.01
C ASP A 62 -4.80 -5.58 -15.61
N GLY A 63 -4.78 -5.89 -14.31
CA GLY A 63 -4.32 -7.16 -13.76
C GLY A 63 -2.80 -7.27 -13.55
N THR A 64 -2.04 -6.20 -13.82
CA THR A 64 -0.61 -6.12 -13.48
C THR A 64 -0.40 -6.33 -11.98
N LEU A 65 -1.25 -5.73 -11.15
CA LEU A 65 -1.29 -5.94 -9.70
C LEU A 65 -2.52 -6.77 -9.34
N THR A 66 -2.32 -8.03 -8.98
CA THR A 66 -3.45 -8.93 -8.70
C THR A 66 -4.10 -8.66 -7.35
N GLN A 67 -5.38 -9.01 -7.21
CA GLN A 67 -6.11 -8.90 -5.94
C GLN A 67 -5.41 -9.68 -4.83
N GLU A 68 -4.90 -10.88 -5.13
CA GLU A 68 -4.20 -11.73 -4.16
C GLU A 68 -2.95 -11.04 -3.61
N ARG A 69 -2.20 -10.33 -4.47
CA ARG A 69 -1.01 -9.59 -4.05
C ARG A 69 -1.39 -8.41 -3.15
N ILE A 70 -2.47 -7.70 -3.47
CA ILE A 70 -2.98 -6.60 -2.64
C ILE A 70 -3.45 -7.13 -1.28
N ASP A 71 -4.23 -8.21 -1.27
CA ASP A 71 -4.79 -8.82 -0.06
C ASP A 71 -3.71 -9.30 0.90
N GLU A 72 -2.61 -9.85 0.37
CA GLU A 72 -1.45 -10.24 1.16
C GLU A 72 -0.86 -9.06 1.94
N SER A 73 -0.65 -7.92 1.28
CA SER A 73 -0.15 -6.70 1.93
C SER A 73 -1.17 -6.13 2.94
N VAL A 74 -2.43 -6.04 2.54
CA VAL A 74 -3.51 -5.52 3.40
C VAL A 74 -3.65 -6.36 4.66
N LYS A 75 -3.57 -7.69 4.56
CA LYS A 75 -3.60 -8.59 5.71
C LYS A 75 -2.48 -8.29 6.70
N ARG A 76 -1.24 -8.11 6.24
CA ARG A 76 -0.10 -7.75 7.12
C ARG A 76 -0.33 -6.41 7.81
N VAL A 77 -0.80 -5.40 7.07
CA VAL A 77 -1.12 -4.08 7.62
C VAL A 77 -2.18 -4.18 8.71
N LEU A 78 -3.28 -4.90 8.45
CA LEU A 78 -4.39 -5.06 9.41
C LEU A 78 -3.96 -5.83 10.66
N LEU A 79 -3.22 -6.93 10.50
CA LEU A 79 -2.66 -7.68 11.63
C LEU A 79 -1.74 -6.81 12.48
N LYS A 80 -0.91 -5.96 11.85
CA LYS A 80 -0.03 -5.06 12.58
C LYS A 80 -0.78 -3.96 13.33
N LYS A 81 -1.84 -3.40 12.73
CA LYS A 81 -2.74 -2.43 13.37
C LYS A 81 -3.45 -3.03 14.58
N LEU A 82 -3.95 -4.27 14.48
CA LEU A 82 -4.55 -5.02 15.59
C LEU A 82 -3.55 -5.27 16.72
N ALA A 83 -2.31 -5.66 16.37
CA ALA A 83 -1.30 -6.00 17.37
C ALA A 83 -0.76 -4.77 18.13
N LEU A 84 -0.71 -3.60 17.50
CA LEU A 84 -0.09 -2.40 18.08
C LEU A 84 -1.06 -1.37 18.65
N GLY A 85 -2.34 -1.40 18.26
CA GLY A 85 -3.26 -0.33 18.62
C GLY A 85 -4.64 -0.81 19.03
N ASN A 86 -5.41 0.15 19.53
CA ASN A 86 -6.77 -0.02 20.03
C ASN A 86 -7.78 -0.02 18.87
N TRP A 87 -7.38 -0.52 17.69
CA TRP A 87 -8.19 -0.48 16.48
C TRP A 87 -9.44 -1.34 16.71
N ASN A 88 -10.58 -0.68 16.95
CA ASN A 88 -11.88 -1.34 17.08
C ASN A 88 -12.38 -1.77 15.68
N ILE A 89 -11.84 -2.86 15.17
CA ILE A 89 -12.21 -3.38 13.84
C ILE A 89 -13.69 -3.77 13.81
N GLU A 90 -14.23 -4.33 14.90
CA GLU A 90 -15.65 -4.68 14.99
C GLU A 90 -16.54 -3.43 14.81
N GLY A 91 -16.19 -2.32 15.45
CA GLY A 91 -16.90 -1.05 15.30
C GLY A 91 -16.80 -0.45 13.90
N ILE A 92 -15.64 -0.57 13.25
CA ILE A 92 -15.43 -0.08 11.88
C ILE A 92 -16.25 -0.90 10.88
N ILE A 93 -16.26 -2.23 11.02
CA ILE A 93 -17.07 -3.12 10.17
C ILE A 93 -18.55 -2.79 10.37
N ALA A 94 -19.04 -2.71 11.61
CA ALA A 94 -20.45 -2.40 11.90
C ALA A 94 -20.92 -1.06 11.30
N ALA A 95 -20.04 -0.03 11.28
CA ALA A 95 -20.33 1.27 10.68
C ALA A 95 -20.37 1.22 9.13
N GLN A 96 -19.64 0.30 8.50
CA GLN A 96 -19.66 0.13 7.03
C GLN A 96 -20.84 -0.72 6.56
N THR A 97 -21.25 -1.74 7.33
CA THR A 97 -22.43 -2.57 6.99
C THR A 97 -23.75 -1.82 7.13
N THR A 98 -23.80 -0.74 7.93
CA THR A 98 -24.97 0.14 8.06
C THR A 98 -25.08 1.19 6.95
N GLN A 99 -24.08 1.30 6.06
CA GLN A 99 -24.07 2.24 4.92
C GLN A 99 -24.19 1.56 3.54
N ALA A 100 -24.50 0.26 3.46
CA ALA A 100 -24.98 -0.35 2.23
C ALA A 100 -26.48 0.01 2.02
N PRO A 101 -26.93 0.27 0.77
CA PRO A 101 -28.27 0.79 0.49
C PRO A 101 -29.42 -0.11 0.96
#